data_AF-A0AAD7MS68-F1
#
_entry.id   AF-A0AAD7MS68-F1
#
_cell.length_a   1.000
_cell.length_b   1.000
_cell.length_c   1.000
_cell.angle_alpha   90.00
_cell.angle_beta   90.00
_cell.angle_gamma   90.00
#
_symmetry.space_group_name_H-M   'P 1'
#
loop_
_entity.id
_entity.type
_entity.pdbx_description
1 polymer ?
#
loop_
_entity_poly.entity_id
_entity_poly.type
_entity_poly.pdbx_seq_one_letter_code
_entity_poly.pdbx_strand_id
1 'polypeptide(L)'
;MTTYYGLPEFERQLRYVCSRGGTGGVKPYTKRHPEWHCKLPNKRTGCECVLLVKQYPGVTTVLGNYRDEHNHPLGNANLPFIQIPKETREYIAGLLRLKTSPDHIVSALYTTGIVSAPPTPPRSVDRDLDDQFFIQLRDIRRIQKEIEAESVQLYPDDGVSTLRWVENLRAKGHLLGFKSKSDPPPPGSGVPPDVFLLMIQTGWQQRMFEKHGSALVCVDATHNTTMYENLNLTTLIVRDRWAHGT
;
A
#
# COMPACT_ATOMS: atom_id res chain seq x y z
N MET A 1 -23.93 45.45 -25.65
CA MET A 1 -24.04 44.27 -24.76
C MET A 1 -23.77 43.04 -25.61
N THR A 2 -22.55 42.52 -25.56
CA THR A 2 -22.13 41.39 -26.40
C THR A 2 -22.41 40.10 -25.66
N THR A 3 -23.54 39.46 -25.99
CA THR A 3 -23.94 38.16 -25.50
C THR A 3 -23.04 37.10 -26.14
N TYR A 4 -22.17 36.48 -25.35
CA TYR A 4 -21.39 35.31 -25.77
C TYR A 4 -22.31 34.09 -25.84
N TYR A 5 -22.91 33.86 -27.02
CA TYR A 5 -23.60 32.62 -27.34
C TYR A 5 -22.57 31.52 -27.63
N GLY A 6 -22.68 30.41 -26.90
CA GLY A 6 -22.15 29.09 -27.27
C GLY A 6 -20.68 29.03 -27.65
N LEU A 7 -19.78 28.96 -26.66
CA LEU A 7 -18.42 28.50 -26.91
C LEU A 7 -18.50 27.08 -27.50
N PRO A 8 -17.83 26.77 -28.64
CA PRO A 8 -17.80 25.42 -29.17
C PRO A 8 -17.26 24.47 -28.09
N GLU A 9 -17.94 23.33 -27.94
CA GLU A 9 -17.48 22.24 -27.09
C GLU A 9 -16.07 21.87 -27.55
N PHE A 10 -15.11 21.89 -26.63
CA PHE A 10 -13.71 21.64 -26.96
C PHE A 10 -13.56 20.18 -27.40
N GLU A 11 -12.74 19.93 -28.42
CA GLU A 11 -12.45 18.57 -28.89
C GLU A 11 -11.59 17.82 -27.87
N ARG A 12 -10.66 18.53 -27.24
CA ARG A 12 -9.77 17.97 -26.21
C ARG A 12 -9.46 19.00 -25.14
N GLN A 13 -9.52 18.57 -23.88
CA GLN A 13 -9.04 19.34 -22.74
C GLN A 13 -8.06 18.51 -21.91
N LEU A 14 -6.86 19.03 -21.70
CA LEU A 14 -5.86 18.45 -20.80
C LEU A 14 -5.64 19.40 -19.63
N ARG A 15 -5.61 18.84 -18.42
CA ARG A 15 -5.36 19.58 -17.19
C ARG A 15 -4.13 18.98 -16.50
N TYR A 16 -3.03 19.70 -16.55
CA TYR A 16 -1.82 19.36 -15.82
C TYR A 16 -1.81 20.11 -14.49
N VAL A 17 -1.53 19.40 -13.41
CA VAL A 17 -1.46 19.97 -12.06
C VAL A 17 -0.09 19.69 -11.46
N CYS A 18 0.33 20.54 -10.53
CA CYS A 18 1.51 20.25 -9.73
C CYS A 18 1.38 18.89 -9.01
N SER A 19 2.50 18.16 -8.87
CA SER A 19 2.58 16.90 -8.10
C SER A 19 2.17 17.06 -6.63
N ARG A 20 2.28 18.28 -6.09
CA ARG A 20 1.80 18.67 -4.75
C ARG A 20 0.34 19.10 -4.71
N GLY A 21 -0.34 19.06 -5.85
CA GLY A 21 -1.77 19.33 -5.97
C GLY A 21 -2.60 18.39 -5.10
N GLY A 22 -3.70 18.92 -4.57
CA GLY A 22 -4.68 18.14 -3.80
C GLY A 22 -5.81 17.67 -4.70
N THR A 23 -5.94 16.36 -4.92
CA THR A 23 -7.10 15.78 -5.64
C THR A 23 -7.87 14.76 -4.80
N GLY A 24 -7.52 14.60 -3.52
CA GLY A 24 -8.26 13.74 -2.60
C GLY A 24 -9.11 14.59 -1.67
N GLY A 25 -10.40 14.30 -1.57
CA GLY A 25 -11.26 14.89 -0.55
C GLY A 25 -10.67 14.70 0.85
N VAL A 26 -11.02 15.60 1.76
CA VAL A 26 -10.62 15.51 3.17
C VAL A 26 -11.20 14.22 3.73
N LYS A 27 -10.35 13.23 4.02
CA LYS A 27 -10.81 12.05 4.75
C LYS A 27 -11.18 12.48 6.17
N PRO A 28 -12.34 12.09 6.72
CA PRO A 28 -12.66 12.31 8.12
C PRO A 28 -11.72 11.43 8.96
N TYR A 29 -10.56 11.98 9.30
CA TYR A 29 -9.55 11.31 10.11
C TYR A 29 -9.15 12.23 11.26
N THR A 30 -9.55 11.85 12.46
CA THR A 30 -9.08 12.48 13.69
C THR A 30 -7.82 11.76 14.14
N LYS A 31 -6.71 12.48 14.28
CA LYS A 31 -5.48 11.92 14.85
C LYS A 31 -5.78 11.44 16.27
N ARG A 32 -5.40 10.20 16.58
CA ARG A 32 -5.45 9.66 17.95
C ARG A 32 -4.48 10.38 18.90
N HIS A 33 -3.35 10.83 18.34
CA HIS A 33 -2.27 11.55 19.03
C HIS A 33 -1.96 12.86 18.29
N PRO A 34 -2.62 13.98 18.64
CA PRO A 34 -2.39 15.29 17.99
C PRO A 34 -0.96 15.80 18.13
N GLU A 35 -0.31 15.45 19.24
CA GLU A 35 1.08 15.79 19.59
C GLU A 35 2.12 15.08 18.72
N TRP A 36 1.73 14.06 17.96
CA TRP A 36 2.62 13.37 17.03
C TRP A 36 2.75 14.16 15.73
N HIS A 37 3.92 14.74 15.56
CA HIS A 37 4.35 15.37 14.32
C HIS A 37 5.07 14.35 13.45
N CYS A 38 4.58 14.15 12.22
CA CYS A 38 5.36 13.45 11.21
C CYS A 38 6.64 14.25 10.97
N LYS A 39 7.81 13.59 11.05
CA LYS A 39 9.11 14.21 10.77
C LYS A 39 9.20 14.84 9.37
N LEU A 40 8.28 14.47 8.47
CA LEU A 40 8.23 14.97 7.10
C LEU A 40 6.86 15.58 6.79
N PRO A 41 6.84 16.73 6.09
CA PRO A 41 5.61 17.37 5.68
C PRO A 41 4.88 16.53 4.61
N ASN A 42 3.58 16.76 4.49
CA ASN A 42 2.75 16.08 3.50
C ASN A 42 3.25 16.36 2.07
N LYS A 43 3.27 15.33 1.20
CA LYS A 43 3.59 15.50 -0.22
C LYS A 43 2.59 16.46 -0.90
N ARG A 44 1.33 16.46 -0.47
CA ARG A 44 0.29 17.36 -1.00
C ARG A 44 0.15 18.61 -0.14
N THR A 45 0.27 19.78 -0.77
CA THR A 45 0.08 21.10 -0.15
C THR A 45 -1.19 21.79 -0.66
N GLY A 46 -1.92 21.17 -1.60
CA GLY A 46 -3.04 21.83 -2.25
C GLY A 46 -2.59 22.91 -3.24
N CYS A 47 -1.41 22.73 -3.86
CA CYS A 47 -0.89 23.68 -4.84
C CYS A 47 -1.91 23.92 -5.97
N GLU A 48 -2.17 25.20 -6.25
CA GLU A 48 -3.13 25.64 -7.27
C GLU A 48 -2.52 25.78 -8.68
N CYS A 49 -1.21 25.54 -8.82
CA CYS A 49 -0.54 25.56 -10.11
C CYS A 49 -1.17 24.55 -11.06
N VAL A 50 -1.60 25.08 -12.21
CA VAL A 50 -2.34 24.34 -13.22
C VAL A 50 -2.03 24.88 -14.61
N LEU A 51 -1.82 23.96 -15.55
CA LEU A 51 -1.81 24.24 -16.98
C LEU A 51 -3.02 23.57 -17.61
N LEU A 52 -3.93 24.39 -18.12
CA LEU A 52 -5.12 23.97 -18.84
C LEU A 52 -4.89 24.16 -20.34
N VAL A 53 -4.90 23.07 -21.09
CA VAL A 53 -4.69 23.06 -22.53
C VAL A 53 -6.01 22.66 -23.20
N LYS A 54 -6.53 23.51 -24.08
CA LYS A 54 -7.76 23.28 -24.83
C LYS A 54 -7.50 23.30 -26.33
N GLN A 55 -8.04 22.29 -27.03
CA GLN A 55 -8.05 22.20 -28.48
C GLN A 55 -9.50 22.28 -28.97
N TYR A 56 -9.74 23.14 -29.96
CA TYR A 56 -11.06 23.37 -30.54
C TYR A 56 -11.15 22.75 -31.93
N PRO A 57 -12.33 22.25 -32.35
CA PRO A 57 -12.51 21.64 -33.67
C PRO A 57 -12.12 22.59 -34.81
N GLY A 58 -11.36 22.10 -35.79
CA GLY A 58 -11.02 22.86 -37.00
C GLY A 58 -9.98 23.98 -36.81
N VAL A 59 -9.41 24.12 -35.60
CA VAL A 59 -8.39 25.13 -35.28
C VAL A 59 -7.08 24.43 -34.94
N THR A 60 -6.01 24.75 -35.66
CA THR A 60 -4.66 24.22 -35.40
C THR A 60 -3.99 24.85 -34.18
N THR A 61 -4.56 25.95 -33.67
CA THR A 61 -4.07 26.68 -32.51
C THR A 61 -4.62 26.07 -31.22
N VAL A 62 -3.72 25.75 -30.30
CA VAL A 62 -4.04 25.25 -28.97
C VAL A 62 -4.05 26.41 -27.98
N LEU A 63 -5.10 26.53 -27.16
CA LEU A 63 -5.19 27.56 -26.12
C LEU A 63 -4.71 27.00 -24.78
N GLY A 64 -3.72 27.67 -24.18
CA GLY A 64 -3.18 27.37 -22.85
C GLY A 64 -3.58 28.44 -21.83
N ASN A 65 -4.07 28.02 -20.67
CA ASN A 65 -4.16 28.88 -19.49
C ASN A 65 -3.22 28.31 -18.42
N TYR A 66 -2.23 29.11 -18.04
CA TYR A 66 -1.22 28.74 -17.06
C TYR A 66 -1.33 29.61 -15.82
N ARG A 67 -1.48 28.97 -14.66
CA ARG A 67 -1.33 29.60 -13.35
C ARG A 67 -0.04 29.09 -12.72
N ASP A 68 0.93 29.99 -12.57
CA ASP A 68 2.30 29.71 -12.07
C ASP A 68 2.44 29.79 -10.54
N GLU A 69 1.35 30.05 -9.83
CA GLU A 69 1.42 30.26 -8.39
C GLU A 69 1.65 28.94 -7.64
N HIS A 70 2.80 28.85 -6.96
CA HIS A 70 3.18 27.73 -6.11
C HIS A 70 3.18 28.12 -4.64
N ASN A 71 2.57 27.29 -3.79
CA ASN A 71 2.57 27.46 -2.33
C ASN A 71 3.69 26.64 -1.64
N HIS A 72 4.72 26.25 -2.40
CA HIS A 72 5.81 25.42 -1.94
C HIS A 72 7.10 25.72 -2.72
N PRO A 73 8.27 25.40 -2.16
CA PRO A 73 9.54 25.51 -2.88
C PRO A 73 9.57 24.65 -4.15
N LEU A 74 10.20 25.18 -5.19
CA LEU A 74 10.47 24.50 -6.46
C LEU A 74 11.92 23.94 -6.50
N GLY A 75 12.27 23.24 -7.58
CA GLY A 75 13.61 22.67 -7.77
C GLY A 75 13.97 21.55 -6.79
N ASN A 76 15.22 21.52 -6.34
CA ASN A 76 15.77 20.44 -5.50
C ASN A 76 14.98 20.19 -4.21
N ALA A 77 14.43 21.26 -3.62
CA ALA A 77 13.61 21.15 -2.42
C ALA A 77 12.29 20.38 -2.65
N ASN A 78 11.84 20.25 -3.91
CA ASN A 78 10.63 19.50 -4.27
C ASN A 78 10.90 18.02 -4.62
N LEU A 79 12.16 17.64 -4.89
CA LEU A 79 12.53 16.27 -5.28
C LEU A 79 12.03 15.18 -4.32
N PRO A 80 12.03 15.34 -2.98
CA PRO A 80 11.49 14.31 -2.07
C PRO A 80 9.97 14.06 -2.19
N PHE A 81 9.27 14.92 -2.93
CA PHE A 81 7.81 14.94 -3.05
C PHE A 81 7.32 14.58 -4.45
N ILE A 82 8.24 14.37 -5.41
CA ILE A 82 7.89 13.87 -6.75
C ILE A 82 7.58 12.37 -6.72
N GLN A 83 6.94 11.87 -7.77
CA GLN A 83 6.70 10.44 -7.94
C GLN A 83 7.99 9.73 -8.34
N ILE A 84 8.18 8.51 -7.82
CA ILE A 84 9.27 7.64 -8.26
C ILE A 84 8.99 7.25 -9.72
N PRO A 85 9.97 7.37 -10.63
CA PRO A 85 9.83 6.93 -12.00
C PRO A 85 9.39 5.47 -12.08
N LYS A 86 8.62 5.15 -13.13
CA LYS A 86 8.10 3.80 -13.32
C LYS A 86 9.22 2.75 -13.37
N GLU A 87 10.29 3.03 -14.10
CA GLU A 87 11.45 2.13 -14.23
C GLU A 87 12.14 1.87 -12.88
N THR A 88 12.45 2.91 -12.12
CA THR A 88 13.07 2.77 -10.80
C THR A 88 12.16 2.03 -9.81
N ARG A 89 10.85 2.26 -9.91
CA ARG A 89 9.84 1.54 -9.11
C ARG A 89 9.80 0.05 -9.48
N GLU A 90 9.87 -0.29 -10.77
CA GLU A 90 9.92 -1.68 -11.24
C GLU A 90 11.21 -2.38 -10.79
N TYR A 91 12.35 -1.68 -10.83
CA TYR A 91 13.61 -2.18 -10.31
C TYR A 91 13.54 -2.51 -8.80
N ILE A 92 13.03 -1.57 -7.99
CA ILE A 92 12.79 -1.78 -6.55
C ILE A 92 11.84 -2.96 -6.32
N ALA A 93 10.77 -3.05 -7.10
CA ALA A 93 9.81 -4.14 -7.01
C ALA A 93 10.45 -5.51 -7.32
N GLY A 94 11.35 -5.57 -8.30
CA GLY A 94 12.15 -6.75 -8.60
C GLY A 94 13.00 -7.20 -7.42
N LEU A 95 13.74 -6.27 -6.79
CA LEU A 95 14.56 -6.57 -5.61
C LEU A 95 13.74 -7.05 -4.41
N LEU A 96 12.56 -6.46 -4.20
CA LEU A 96 11.63 -6.88 -3.14
C LEU A 96 11.04 -8.27 -3.40
N ARG A 97 10.73 -8.61 -4.66
CA ARG A 97 10.27 -9.95 -5.06
C ARG A 97 11.35 -11.01 -4.83
N LEU A 98 12.62 -10.66 -5.02
CA LEU A 98 13.78 -11.47 -4.66
C LEU A 98 14.06 -11.52 -3.15
N LYS A 99 13.16 -10.97 -2.32
CA LYS A 99 13.26 -10.95 -0.85
C LYS A 99 14.48 -10.18 -0.32
N THR A 100 15.01 -9.24 -1.10
CA THR A 100 16.04 -8.32 -0.62
C THR A 100 15.43 -7.41 0.44
N SER A 101 16.09 -7.25 1.59
CA SER A 101 15.56 -6.38 2.65
C SER A 101 15.47 -4.92 2.16
N PRO A 102 14.44 -4.16 2.57
CA PRO A 102 14.32 -2.75 2.21
C PRO A 102 15.55 -1.90 2.53
N ASP A 103 16.22 -2.17 3.65
CA ASP A 103 17.40 -1.43 4.09
C ASP A 103 18.61 -1.68 3.15
N HIS A 104 18.78 -2.92 2.69
CA HIS A 104 19.78 -3.26 1.69
C HIS A 104 19.48 -2.63 0.32
N ILE A 105 18.20 -2.51 -0.07
CA ILE A 105 17.80 -1.86 -1.32
C ILE A 105 18.15 -0.36 -1.27
N VAL A 106 17.84 0.31 -0.16
CA VAL A 106 18.23 1.71 0.06
C VAL A 106 19.74 1.88 -0.09
N SER A 107 20.53 1.04 0.59
CA SER A 107 21.99 1.09 0.53
C SER A 107 22.54 0.83 -0.88
N ALA A 108 21.98 -0.16 -1.59
CA ALA A 108 22.36 -0.48 -2.95
C ALA A 108 22.08 0.68 -3.91
N LEU A 109 20.91 1.33 -3.78
CA LEU A 109 20.54 2.49 -4.59
C LEU A 109 21.46 3.71 -4.38
N TYR A 110 21.93 3.92 -3.15
CA TYR A 110 22.95 4.94 -2.86
C TYR A 110 24.33 4.56 -3.42
N THR A 111 24.68 3.27 -3.40
CA THR A 111 25.98 2.78 -3.86
C THR A 111 26.09 2.76 -5.38
N THR A 112 25.00 2.47 -6.09
CA THR A 112 24.97 2.45 -7.56
C THR A 112 24.80 3.84 -8.19
N GLY A 113 24.74 4.91 -7.38
CA GLY A 113 24.56 6.28 -7.87
C GLY A 113 23.16 6.58 -8.39
N ILE A 114 22.17 5.72 -8.11
CA ILE A 114 20.77 5.96 -8.50
C ILE A 114 20.11 6.99 -7.56
N VAL A 115 20.63 7.12 -6.33
CA VAL A 115 20.16 8.06 -5.31
C VAL A 115 21.36 8.74 -4.64
N SER A 116 21.30 10.05 -4.43
CA SER A 116 22.30 10.79 -3.65
C SER A 116 22.03 10.70 -2.15
N ALA A 117 23.08 10.54 -1.33
CA ALA A 117 23.00 10.56 0.13
C ALA A 117 22.25 11.83 0.64
N PRO A 118 21.53 11.75 1.79
CA PRO A 118 20.84 12.91 2.35
C PRO A 118 21.79 14.10 2.53
N PRO A 119 21.35 15.34 2.19
CA PRO A 119 22.25 16.47 2.12
C PRO A 119 22.81 16.82 3.50
N THR A 120 24.14 16.86 3.59
CA THR A 120 24.81 17.87 4.42
C THR A 120 24.66 19.23 3.71
N PRO A 121 24.53 20.36 4.43
CA PRO A 121 24.26 21.66 3.81
C PRO A 121 25.38 22.03 2.81
N PRO A 122 25.04 22.57 1.63
CA PRO A 122 25.93 22.53 0.47
C PRO A 122 27.07 23.54 0.54
N ARG A 123 28.27 23.11 0.16
CA ARG A 123 29.24 23.97 -0.53
C ARG A 123 28.87 23.97 -2.02
N SER A 124 28.66 25.17 -2.54
CA SER A 124 28.29 25.50 -3.91
C SER A 124 29.19 24.84 -4.96
N VAL A 125 28.61 24.07 -5.89
CA VAL A 125 29.09 24.01 -7.28
C VAL A 125 27.93 23.58 -8.19
N ASP A 126 27.67 24.39 -9.22
CA ASP A 126 26.91 23.99 -10.41
C ASP A 126 27.53 22.72 -11.01
N ARG A 127 26.74 21.64 -11.08
CA ARG A 127 26.92 20.54 -12.02
C ARG A 127 25.56 20.07 -12.50
N ASP A 128 25.51 19.86 -13.80
CA ASP A 128 24.37 19.44 -14.58
C ASP A 128 23.58 18.30 -13.93
N LEU A 129 22.26 18.39 -14.09
CA LEU A 129 21.19 17.66 -13.44
C LEU A 129 21.28 16.15 -13.66
N ASP A 130 22.01 15.46 -12.80
CA ASP A 130 21.66 14.09 -12.44
C ASP A 130 20.48 14.18 -11.45
N ASP A 131 19.26 14.11 -12.00
CA ASP A 131 17.98 14.01 -11.28
C ASP A 131 17.93 12.69 -10.47
N GLN A 132 18.80 12.54 -9.47
CA GLN A 132 18.83 11.40 -8.57
C GLN A 132 17.66 11.51 -7.60
N PHE A 133 16.59 10.79 -7.92
CA PHE A 133 15.35 10.70 -7.16
C PHE A 133 15.63 10.34 -5.71
N PHE A 134 15.24 11.19 -4.75
CA PHE A 134 15.30 10.88 -3.32
C PHE A 134 14.30 9.77 -2.96
N ILE A 135 14.69 8.51 -3.13
CA ILE A 135 13.91 7.34 -2.74
C ILE A 135 14.14 7.07 -1.26
N GLN A 136 13.08 7.16 -0.46
CA GLN A 136 13.15 6.90 0.97
C GLN A 136 12.68 5.49 1.30
N LEU A 137 13.11 4.97 2.46
CA LEU A 137 12.70 3.66 2.97
C LEU A 137 11.17 3.50 3.04
N ARG A 138 10.44 4.59 3.34
CA ARG A 138 8.96 4.61 3.35
C ARG A 138 8.37 4.29 1.97
N ASP A 139 9.01 4.74 0.89
CA ASP A 139 8.52 4.56 -0.46
C ASP A 139 8.77 3.10 -0.90
N ILE A 140 9.91 2.52 -0.53
CA ILE A 140 10.19 1.08 -0.72
C ILE A 140 9.21 0.23 0.09
N ARG A 141 8.96 0.56 1.36
CA ARG A 141 7.96 -0.14 2.20
C ARG A 141 6.54 -0.04 1.64
N ARG A 142 6.21 1.07 0.99
CA ARG A 142 4.92 1.20 0.30
C ARG A 142 4.84 0.28 -0.92
N ILE A 143 5.89 0.23 -1.75
CA ILE A 143 5.97 -0.71 -2.89
C ILE A 143 5.89 -2.15 -2.37
N GLN A 144 6.60 -2.47 -1.30
CA GLN A 144 6.56 -3.77 -0.65
C GLN A 144 5.14 -4.12 -0.19
N LYS A 145 4.44 -3.19 0.47
CA LYS A 145 3.04 -3.40 0.88
C LYS A 145 2.11 -3.63 -0.31
N GLU A 146 2.33 -2.92 -1.42
CA GLU A 146 1.55 -3.11 -2.65
C GLU A 146 1.82 -4.49 -3.26
N ILE A 147 3.06 -4.98 -3.25
CA ILE A 147 3.43 -6.36 -3.67
C ILE A 147 2.85 -7.42 -2.71
N GLU A 148 2.90 -7.18 -1.40
CA GLU A 148 2.30 -8.08 -0.42
C GLU A 148 0.78 -8.15 -0.60
N ALA A 149 0.12 -7.02 -0.90
CA ALA A 149 -1.29 -6.99 -1.23
C ALA A 149 -1.63 -7.82 -2.49
N GLU A 150 -0.77 -7.86 -3.51
CA GLU A 150 -0.94 -8.77 -4.66
C GLU A 150 -0.98 -10.25 -4.24
N SER A 151 -0.27 -10.62 -3.17
CA SER A 151 -0.23 -11.99 -2.65
C SER A 151 -1.30 -12.32 -1.61
N VAL A 152 -1.85 -11.31 -0.93
CA VAL A 152 -2.82 -11.46 0.18
C VAL A 152 -4.25 -11.21 -0.30
N GLN A 153 -4.47 -10.22 -1.16
CA GLN A 153 -5.76 -9.88 -1.76
C GLN A 153 -5.77 -10.35 -3.23
N LEU A 154 -6.10 -11.63 -3.42
CA LEU A 154 -6.09 -12.30 -4.73
C LEU A 154 -7.19 -11.81 -5.69
N TYR A 155 -8.16 -11.06 -5.18
CA TYR A 155 -9.31 -10.50 -5.89
C TYR A 155 -9.89 -9.28 -5.13
N PRO A 156 -10.49 -8.27 -5.80
CA PRO A 156 -11.06 -7.09 -5.12
C PRO A 156 -12.17 -7.42 -4.10
N ASP A 157 -12.89 -8.51 -4.32
CA ASP A 157 -13.82 -9.09 -3.33
C ASP A 157 -13.04 -10.04 -2.38
N ASP A 158 -13.08 -9.71 -1.09
CA ASP A 158 -12.34 -10.46 -0.07
C ASP A 158 -12.88 -11.87 0.15
N GLY A 159 -14.17 -12.11 -0.10
CA GLY A 159 -14.78 -13.43 -0.04
C GLY A 159 -14.21 -14.34 -1.13
N VAL A 160 -14.09 -13.83 -2.36
CA VAL A 160 -13.45 -14.56 -3.46
C VAL A 160 -11.96 -14.80 -3.18
N SER A 161 -11.25 -13.80 -2.62
CA SER A 161 -9.86 -13.96 -2.19
C SER A 161 -9.72 -15.06 -1.15
N THR A 162 -10.62 -15.11 -0.16
CA THR A 162 -10.61 -16.11 0.90
C THR A 162 -10.84 -17.51 0.35
N LEU A 163 -11.78 -17.69 -0.58
CA LEU A 163 -12.04 -18.98 -1.22
C LEU A 163 -10.81 -19.50 -1.97
N ARG A 164 -10.15 -18.64 -2.76
CA ARG A 164 -8.89 -19.01 -3.44
C ARG A 164 -7.79 -19.38 -2.45
N TRP A 165 -7.74 -18.70 -1.30
CA TRP A 165 -6.77 -19.02 -0.27
C TRP A 165 -7.07 -20.36 0.41
N VAL A 166 -8.34 -20.68 0.64
CA VAL A 166 -8.80 -21.97 1.14
C VAL A 166 -8.45 -23.11 0.19
N GLU A 167 -8.63 -22.92 -1.12
CA GLU A 167 -8.23 -23.89 -2.14
C GLU A 167 -6.71 -24.16 -2.09
N ASN A 168 -5.92 -23.10 -1.99
CA ASN A 168 -4.46 -23.20 -1.86
C ASN A 168 -4.03 -23.91 -0.56
N LEU A 169 -4.69 -23.62 0.56
CA LEU A 169 -4.43 -24.28 1.84
C LEU A 169 -4.81 -25.76 1.80
N ARG A 170 -5.95 -26.07 1.17
CA ARG A 170 -6.41 -27.46 0.96
C ARG A 170 -5.42 -28.23 0.10
N ALA A 171 -4.96 -27.66 -1.02
CA ALA A 171 -3.96 -28.28 -1.89
C ALA A 171 -2.63 -28.56 -1.17
N LYS A 172 -2.27 -27.74 -0.18
CA LYS A 172 -1.06 -27.92 0.65
C LYS A 172 -1.27 -28.82 1.88
N GLY A 173 -2.50 -29.30 2.14
CA GLY A 173 -2.82 -30.06 3.36
C GLY A 173 -2.72 -29.23 4.64
N HIS A 174 -2.87 -27.90 4.55
CA HIS A 174 -2.76 -26.96 5.68
C HIS A 174 -4.11 -26.46 6.18
N LEU A 175 -5.20 -26.90 5.55
CA LEU A 175 -6.56 -26.53 5.93
C LEU A 175 -7.10 -27.56 6.92
N LEU A 176 -7.43 -27.13 8.14
CA LEU A 176 -8.08 -27.99 9.14
C LEU A 176 -9.60 -28.01 8.97
N GLY A 177 -10.20 -26.88 8.62
CA GLY A 177 -11.61 -26.79 8.31
C GLY A 177 -12.02 -25.44 7.78
N PHE A 178 -13.12 -25.43 7.03
CA PHE A 178 -13.66 -24.24 6.40
C PHE A 178 -15.18 -24.33 6.32
N LYS A 179 -15.87 -23.24 6.68
CA LYS A 179 -17.31 -23.06 6.50
C LYS A 179 -17.55 -21.61 6.05
N SER A 180 -18.12 -21.41 4.88
CA SER A 180 -18.61 -20.10 4.47
C SER A 180 -19.95 -19.78 5.13
N LYS A 181 -20.41 -18.52 5.02
CA LYS A 181 -21.76 -18.13 5.49
C LYS A 181 -22.89 -18.82 4.72
N SER A 182 -22.61 -19.27 3.50
CA SER A 182 -23.58 -19.96 2.64
C SER A 182 -23.59 -21.47 2.85
N ASP A 183 -22.56 -22.02 3.50
CA ASP A 183 -22.46 -23.46 3.73
C ASP A 183 -23.29 -23.88 4.95
N PRO A 184 -23.95 -25.05 4.89
CA PRO A 184 -24.61 -25.62 6.06
C PRO A 184 -23.57 -25.88 7.16
N PRO A 185 -23.95 -25.71 8.45
CA PRO A 185 -23.04 -26.00 9.54
C PRO A 185 -22.67 -27.49 9.57
N PRO A 186 -21.42 -27.84 9.93
CA PRO A 186 -21.02 -29.24 10.07
C PRO A 186 -21.95 -29.96 11.07
N PRO A 187 -22.39 -31.20 10.77
CA PRO A 187 -23.30 -31.94 11.65
C PRO A 187 -22.73 -32.06 13.07
N GLY A 188 -23.57 -31.76 14.08
CA GLY A 188 -23.19 -31.86 15.49
C GLY A 188 -22.22 -30.78 16.00
N SER A 189 -21.83 -29.79 15.20
CA SER A 189 -20.86 -28.76 15.59
C SER A 189 -21.43 -27.64 16.47
N GLY A 190 -22.74 -27.44 16.48
CA GLY A 190 -23.39 -26.31 17.15
C GLY A 190 -23.06 -24.94 16.53
N VAL A 191 -22.37 -24.89 15.39
CA VAL A 191 -22.01 -23.65 14.71
C VAL A 191 -23.26 -23.02 14.09
N PRO A 192 -23.53 -21.72 14.30
CA PRO A 192 -24.66 -21.05 13.67
C PRO A 192 -24.55 -21.03 12.13
N PRO A 193 -25.67 -21.05 11.40
CA PRO A 193 -25.67 -21.12 9.94
C PRO A 193 -25.02 -19.88 9.29
N ASP A 194 -25.13 -18.71 9.90
CA ASP A 194 -24.68 -17.41 9.39
C ASP A 194 -23.23 -17.06 9.75
N VAL A 195 -22.49 -17.99 10.36
CA VAL A 195 -21.10 -17.79 10.79
C VAL A 195 -20.12 -18.27 9.73
N PHE A 196 -19.10 -17.45 9.48
CA PHE A 196 -17.91 -17.81 8.72
C PHE A 196 -16.85 -18.42 9.65
N LEU A 197 -16.22 -19.50 9.23
CA LEU A 197 -15.18 -20.18 10.00
C LEU A 197 -14.04 -20.66 9.09
N LEU A 198 -12.82 -20.34 9.48
CA LEU A 198 -11.59 -20.73 8.81
C LEU A 198 -10.60 -21.24 9.85
N MET A 199 -10.26 -22.52 9.77
CA MET A 199 -9.29 -23.18 10.64
C MET A 199 -8.10 -23.64 9.82
N ILE A 200 -6.92 -23.19 10.22
CA ILE A 200 -5.68 -23.40 9.48
C ILE A 200 -4.69 -24.04 10.43
N GLN A 201 -4.04 -25.09 9.96
CA GLN A 201 -2.98 -25.75 10.70
C GLN A 201 -2.01 -26.35 9.68
N THR A 202 -0.80 -25.80 9.63
CA THR A 202 0.27 -26.31 8.75
C THR A 202 0.65 -27.73 9.14
N GLY A 203 1.24 -28.49 8.20
CA GLY A 203 1.66 -29.87 8.49
C GLY A 203 2.69 -29.96 9.63
N TRP A 204 3.51 -28.93 9.84
CA TRP A 204 4.40 -28.86 11.00
C TRP A 204 3.63 -28.65 12.31
N GLN A 205 2.65 -27.73 12.32
CA GLN A 205 1.80 -27.48 13.50
C GLN A 205 0.97 -28.71 13.87
N GLN A 206 0.49 -29.49 12.89
CA GLN A 206 -0.20 -30.77 13.15
C GLN A 206 0.71 -31.75 13.89
N ARG A 207 1.93 -31.96 13.39
CA ARG A 207 2.93 -32.83 14.05
C ARG A 207 3.31 -32.35 15.46
N MET A 208 3.41 -31.04 15.66
CA MET A 208 3.70 -30.49 17.00
C MET A 208 2.52 -30.71 17.95
N PHE A 209 1.30 -30.51 17.46
CA PHE A 209 0.08 -30.75 18.23
C PHE A 209 -0.06 -32.23 18.61
N GLU A 210 0.16 -33.17 17.69
CA GLU A 210 0.16 -34.61 18.00
C GLU A 210 1.20 -34.99 19.05
N LYS A 211 2.38 -34.37 18.99
CA LYS A 211 3.50 -34.68 19.88
C LYS A 211 3.38 -34.06 21.27
N HIS A 212 2.79 -32.87 21.37
CA HIS A 212 2.83 -32.05 22.58
C HIS A 212 1.45 -31.65 23.12
N GLY A 213 0.40 -31.75 22.31
CA GLY A 213 -0.95 -31.27 22.64
C GLY A 213 -1.65 -32.07 23.74
N SER A 214 -1.16 -33.28 24.07
CA SER A 214 -1.70 -34.07 25.17
C SER A 214 -1.33 -33.54 26.56
N ALA A 215 -0.27 -32.73 26.66
CA ALA A 215 0.19 -32.21 27.94
C ALA A 215 -0.56 -30.94 28.35
N LEU A 216 -0.59 -29.94 27.47
CA LEU A 216 -1.24 -28.66 27.70
C LEU A 216 -1.56 -27.98 26.37
N VAL A 217 -2.80 -27.56 26.22
CA VAL A 217 -3.25 -26.67 25.14
C VAL A 217 -3.72 -25.37 25.77
N CYS A 218 -3.09 -24.27 25.39
CA CYS A 218 -3.53 -22.92 25.76
C CYS A 218 -4.39 -22.37 24.62
N VAL A 219 -5.49 -21.72 24.98
CA VAL A 219 -6.37 -21.04 24.03
C VAL A 219 -6.21 -19.54 24.26
N ASP A 220 -5.74 -18.83 23.25
CA ASP A 220 -5.67 -17.37 23.28
C ASP A 220 -6.64 -16.79 22.25
N ALA A 221 -7.51 -15.88 22.69
CA ALA A 221 -8.50 -15.24 21.86
C ALA A 221 -8.19 -13.75 21.74
N THR A 222 -7.85 -13.32 20.54
CA THR A 222 -7.58 -11.93 20.23
C THR A 222 -8.80 -11.31 19.56
N HIS A 223 -9.29 -10.21 20.13
CA HIS A 223 -10.37 -9.41 19.57
C HIS A 223 -9.80 -8.19 18.83
N ASN A 224 -10.48 -7.74 17.77
CA ASN A 224 -10.16 -6.51 17.02
C ASN A 224 -8.77 -6.46 16.36
N THR A 225 -8.22 -7.61 15.96
CA THR A 225 -6.92 -7.68 15.26
C THR A 225 -7.02 -7.43 13.75
N THR A 226 -8.24 -7.33 13.21
CA THR A 226 -8.49 -7.07 11.79
C THR A 226 -9.39 -5.86 11.59
N MET A 227 -9.49 -5.38 10.35
CA MET A 227 -10.38 -4.29 9.97
C MET A 227 -11.87 -4.69 9.90
N TYR A 228 -12.19 -5.98 10.07
CA TYR A 228 -13.56 -6.48 9.99
C TYR A 228 -14.20 -6.50 11.38
N GLU A 229 -15.42 -5.99 11.44
CA GLU A 229 -16.25 -6.04 12.64
C GLU A 229 -16.68 -7.50 12.90
N ASN A 230 -16.72 -7.88 14.19
CA ASN A 230 -17.13 -9.22 14.64
C ASN A 230 -16.27 -10.38 14.11
N LEU A 231 -15.02 -10.12 13.70
CA LEU A 231 -14.05 -11.18 13.39
C LEU A 231 -13.16 -11.46 14.60
N ASN A 232 -13.30 -12.66 15.17
CA ASN A 232 -12.49 -13.14 16.28
C ASN A 232 -11.39 -14.07 15.77
N LEU A 233 -10.17 -13.89 16.27
CA LEU A 233 -9.05 -14.78 16.00
C LEU A 233 -8.71 -15.55 17.28
N THR A 234 -8.94 -16.85 17.25
CA THR A 234 -8.56 -17.77 18.33
C THR A 234 -7.35 -18.58 17.90
N THR A 235 -6.31 -18.58 18.72
CA THR A 235 -5.07 -19.34 18.51
C THR A 235 -4.98 -20.44 19.56
N LEU A 236 -4.74 -21.67 19.12
CA LEU A 236 -4.40 -22.79 19.99
C LEU A 236 -2.88 -22.90 20.05
N ILE A 237 -2.31 -22.77 21.25
CA ILE A 237 -0.87 -22.80 21.50
C ILE A 237 -0.56 -24.06 22.29
N VAL A 238 0.46 -24.79 21.85
CA VAL A 238 0.95 -25.97 22.55
C VAL A 238 2.35 -25.69 23.09
N ARG A 239 2.64 -26.14 24.31
CA ARG A 239 4.00 -26.02 24.88
C ARG A 239 4.92 -27.10 24.34
N ASP A 240 6.08 -26.70 23.86
CA ASP A 240 7.14 -27.60 23.46
C ASP A 240 7.86 -28.25 24.67
N ARG A 241 8.87 -29.09 24.38
CA ARG A 241 9.68 -29.77 25.43
C ARG A 241 10.49 -28.82 26.30
N TRP A 242 10.75 -27.60 25.84
CA TRP A 242 11.50 -26.57 26.57
C TRP A 242 10.57 -25.53 27.19
N ALA A 243 9.27 -25.83 27.24
CA ALA A 243 8.27 -25.01 27.87
C ALA A 243 8.00 -23.66 27.16
N HIS A 244 8.46 -23.49 25.91
CA HIS A 244 8.14 -22.38 25.02
C HIS A 244 6.87 -22.70 24.19
N GLY A 245 6.08 -21.68 23.89
CA GLY A 245 4.89 -21.82 23.04
C GLY A 245 5.27 -21.75 21.56
N THR A 246 4.67 -22.63 20.76
CA THR A 246 4.75 -22.62 19.28
C THR A 246 3.36 -22.60 18.67
#